data_AF-A0A6B0BDD2-F1
#
_entry.id   AF-A0A6B0BDD2-F1
#
_cell.length_a   1.000
_cell.length_b   1.000
_cell.length_c   1.000
_cell.angle_alpha   90.00
_cell.angle_beta   90.00
_cell.angle_gamma   90.00
#
_symmetry.space_group_name_H-M   'P 1'
#
loop_
_entity.id
_entity.type
_entity.pdbx_description
1 polymer ?
#
loop_
_entity_poly.entity_id
_entity_poly.type
_entity_poly.pdbx_seq_one_letter_code
_entity_poly.pdbx_strand_id
1 'polypeptide(L)'
;RTEQARIRLYIPLNERISADDYRKYSKVLANKIGHKVDEGSYQPSRCFALPVIQKGHIFIKRVNDCPIIDVDMLEQWSKELEQSNASPNVIGYTRRDSAYWRDIAFGVSEGERNSTLASITGYLLRRYVDPNLVYGLVSAWASVCKPPINQSEVNNTFKSILKKDSKSS
;
A
#
# COMPACT_ATOMS: atom_id res chain seq x y z
N ARG A 1 17.67 -2.47 -30.09
CA ARG A 1 16.55 -2.33 -29.12
C ARG A 1 15.55 -3.42 -29.49
N THR A 2 15.46 -4.50 -28.72
CA THR A 2 14.55 -5.61 -29.04
C THR A 2 13.12 -5.08 -28.91
N GLU A 3 12.44 -4.86 -30.03
CA GLU A 3 11.02 -4.50 -30.00
C GLU A 3 10.25 -5.69 -29.43
N GLN A 4 9.90 -5.63 -28.14
CA GLN A 4 8.99 -6.60 -27.55
C GLN A 4 7.63 -6.45 -28.24
N ALA A 5 7.11 -7.56 -28.77
CA ALA A 5 5.80 -7.59 -29.40
C ALA A 5 4.74 -7.10 -28.39
N ARG A 6 3.95 -6.09 -28.79
CA ARG A 6 2.87 -5.54 -27.97
C ARG A 6 1.56 -6.25 -28.30
N ILE A 7 0.94 -6.84 -27.30
CA ILE A 7 -0.36 -7.49 -27.42
C ILE A 7 -1.42 -6.55 -26.85
N ARG A 8 -2.52 -6.35 -27.58
CA ARG A 8 -3.71 -5.68 -27.07
C ARG A 8 -4.83 -6.70 -26.97
N LEU A 9 -5.44 -6.81 -25.80
CA LEU A 9 -6.57 -7.68 -25.53
C LEU A 9 -7.82 -6.81 -25.39
N TYR A 10 -8.85 -7.11 -26.18
CA TYR A 10 -10.16 -6.48 -26.08
C TYR A 10 -11.16 -7.52 -25.59
N ILE A 11 -11.89 -7.16 -24.55
CA ILE A 11 -12.89 -8.02 -23.93
C ILE A 11 -14.22 -7.26 -23.99
N PRO A 12 -15.21 -7.76 -24.74
CA PRO A 12 -16.55 -7.19 -24.71
C PRO A 12 -17.21 -7.48 -23.36
N LEU A 13 -17.98 -6.52 -22.88
CA LEU A 13 -18.82 -6.63 -21.69
C LEU A 13 -20.30 -6.62 -22.09
N ASN A 14 -21.14 -7.22 -21.26
CA ASN A 14 -22.60 -7.28 -21.47
C ASN A 14 -23.27 -5.90 -21.33
N GLU A 15 -22.67 -4.97 -20.59
CA GLU A 15 -23.19 -3.62 -20.39
C GLU A 15 -22.10 -2.53 -20.38
N ARG A 16 -22.54 -1.27 -20.35
CA ARG A 16 -21.65 -0.11 -20.26
C ARG A 16 -21.25 0.13 -18.82
N ILE A 17 -19.97 0.40 -18.60
CA ILE A 17 -19.40 0.65 -17.28
C ILE A 17 -18.90 2.10 -17.14
N SER A 18 -18.76 2.57 -15.89
CA SER A 18 -18.17 3.87 -15.60
C SER A 18 -16.65 3.89 -15.84
N ALA A 19 -16.05 5.09 -15.83
CA ALA A 19 -14.59 5.23 -15.92
C ALA A 19 -13.86 4.63 -14.71
N ASP A 20 -14.46 4.71 -13.52
CA ASP A 20 -13.92 4.14 -12.29
C ASP A 20 -13.97 2.61 -12.32
N ASP A 21 -15.10 2.07 -12.78
CA ASP A 21 -15.29 0.62 -12.96
C ASP A 21 -14.35 0.06 -14.04
N TYR A 22 -14.11 0.80 -15.12
CA TYR A 22 -13.12 0.40 -16.13
C TYR A 22 -11.75 0.19 -15.49
N ARG A 23 -11.30 1.13 -14.66
CA ARG A 23 -9.99 1.04 -13.99
C ARG A 23 -9.96 -0.12 -12.99
N LYS A 24 -11.05 -0.32 -12.25
CA LYS A 24 -11.21 -1.43 -11.30
C LYS A 24 -11.13 -2.79 -12.03
N TYR A 25 -11.98 -3.01 -13.03
CA TYR A 25 -12.09 -4.29 -13.73
C TYR A 25 -10.89 -4.61 -14.62
N SER A 26 -10.26 -3.61 -15.24
CA SER A 26 -9.03 -3.84 -16.01
C SER A 26 -7.87 -4.34 -15.14
N LYS A 27 -7.78 -3.90 -13.88
CA LYS A 27 -6.82 -4.45 -12.91
C LYS A 27 -7.15 -5.88 -12.49
N VAL A 28 -8.43 -6.17 -12.27
CA VAL A 28 -8.90 -7.52 -11.94
C VAL A 28 -8.52 -8.50 -13.07
N LEU A 29 -8.79 -8.12 -14.32
CA LEU A 29 -8.44 -8.90 -15.49
C LEU A 29 -6.92 -9.07 -15.63
N ALA A 30 -6.14 -8.00 -15.48
CA ALA A 30 -4.68 -8.09 -15.51
C ALA A 30 -4.14 -9.06 -14.44
N ASN A 31 -4.71 -9.03 -13.23
CA ASN A 31 -4.35 -9.95 -12.17
C ASN A 31 -4.70 -11.41 -12.51
N LYS A 32 -5.92 -11.69 -12.99
CA LYS A 32 -6.33 -13.06 -13.39
C LYS A 32 -5.50 -13.59 -14.57
N ILE A 33 -5.10 -12.73 -15.51
CA ILE A 33 -4.24 -13.08 -16.65
C ILE A 33 -2.80 -13.35 -16.21
N GLY A 34 -2.34 -12.73 -15.11
CA GLY A 34 -1.00 -12.97 -14.54
C GLY A 34 0.15 -12.31 -15.31
N HIS A 35 -0.14 -11.32 -16.16
CA HIS A 35 0.87 -10.61 -16.95
C HIS A 35 0.96 -9.14 -16.58
N LYS A 36 2.17 -8.56 -16.69
CA LYS A 36 2.41 -7.14 -16.43
C LYS A 36 1.75 -6.30 -17.52
N VAL A 37 0.91 -5.35 -17.11
CA VAL A 37 0.23 -4.40 -17.99
C VAL A 37 0.73 -2.98 -17.67
N ASP A 38 0.89 -2.15 -18.71
CA ASP A 38 1.31 -0.76 -18.55
C ASP A 38 0.25 0.07 -17.83
N GLU A 39 0.63 0.98 -16.93
CA GLU A 39 -0.33 1.82 -16.16
C GLU A 39 -1.27 2.64 -17.05
N GLY A 40 -0.80 3.02 -18.24
CA GLY A 40 -1.61 3.73 -19.22
C GLY A 40 -2.81 2.91 -19.73
N SER A 41 -2.74 1.58 -19.68
CA SER A 41 -3.83 0.69 -20.13
C SER A 41 -5.04 0.72 -19.20
N TYR A 42 -4.87 1.11 -17.93
CA TYR A 42 -5.95 1.26 -16.97
C TYR A 42 -6.70 2.60 -17.10
N GLN A 43 -6.27 3.49 -18.00
CA GLN A 43 -6.89 4.77 -18.24
C GLN A 43 -7.83 4.68 -19.46
N PRO A 44 -9.14 4.87 -19.29
CA PRO A 44 -10.10 4.81 -20.41
C PRO A 44 -9.71 5.75 -21.57
N SER A 45 -9.21 6.95 -21.25
CA SER A 45 -8.81 7.97 -22.24
C SER A 45 -7.60 7.58 -23.09
N ARG A 46 -6.81 6.57 -22.67
CA ARG A 46 -5.66 6.06 -23.42
C ARG A 46 -5.98 4.75 -24.15
N CYS A 47 -7.24 4.32 -24.13
CA CYS A 47 -7.69 3.14 -24.84
C CYS A 47 -7.86 3.47 -26.33
N PHE A 48 -6.80 3.30 -27.11
CA PHE A 48 -6.85 3.45 -28.56
C PHE A 48 -7.21 2.11 -29.20
N ALA A 49 -8.43 2.01 -29.75
CA ALA A 49 -8.97 0.80 -30.36
C ALA A 49 -8.14 0.27 -31.54
N LEU A 50 -7.48 1.16 -32.28
CA LEU A 50 -6.69 0.82 -33.46
C LEU A 50 -5.20 1.17 -33.25
N PRO A 51 -4.27 0.26 -33.58
CA PRO A 51 -2.87 0.62 -33.67
C PRO A 51 -2.66 1.64 -34.78
N VAL A 52 -1.73 2.57 -34.58
CA VAL A 52 -1.20 3.37 -35.68
C VAL A 52 -0.35 2.45 -36.56
N ILE A 53 -0.81 2.18 -37.78
CA ILE A 53 -0.16 1.27 -38.72
C ILE A 53 1.04 1.98 -39.34
N GLN A 54 2.25 1.53 -39.02
CA GLN A 54 3.47 1.95 -39.71
C GLN A 54 3.84 0.90 -40.77
N LYS A 55 4.32 1.36 -41.93
CA LYS A 55 4.75 0.47 -43.02
C LYS A 55 5.89 -0.43 -42.53
N GLY A 56 5.75 -1.75 -42.70
CA GLY A 56 6.78 -2.74 -42.37
C GLY A 56 6.57 -3.54 -41.07
N HIS A 57 5.51 -3.27 -40.30
CA HIS A 57 5.20 -4.05 -39.09
C HIS A 57 4.14 -5.13 -39.35
N ILE A 58 4.33 -6.31 -38.75
CA ILE A 58 3.40 -7.44 -38.84
C ILE A 58 2.30 -7.27 -37.78
N PHE A 59 1.04 -7.28 -38.20
CA PHE A 59 -0.12 -7.26 -37.32
C PHE A 59 -0.87 -8.59 -37.41
N ILE A 60 -1.08 -9.24 -36.27
CA ILE A 60 -1.88 -10.46 -36.19
C ILE A 60 -3.15 -10.14 -35.42
N LYS A 61 -4.31 -10.22 -36.08
CA LYS A 61 -5.62 -10.14 -35.44
C LYS A 61 -6.13 -11.56 -35.24
N ARG A 62 -6.43 -11.92 -33.99
CA ARG A 62 -7.16 -13.15 -33.64
C ARG A 62 -8.44 -12.75 -32.94
N VAL A 63 -9.52 -13.42 -33.28
CA VAL A 63 -10.82 -13.29 -32.63
C VAL A 63 -11.16 -14.67 -32.07
N ASN A 64 -11.73 -14.69 -30.87
CA ASN A 64 -12.14 -15.91 -30.22
C ASN A 64 -13.63 -15.79 -29.88
N ASP A 65 -14.41 -16.83 -30.14
CA ASP A 65 -15.86 -16.87 -29.90
C ASP A 65 -16.15 -17.26 -28.44
N CYS A 66 -15.48 -16.60 -27.49
CA CYS A 66 -15.76 -16.76 -26.07
C CYS A 66 -17.03 -15.98 -25.69
N PRO A 67 -17.79 -16.48 -24.69
CA PRO A 67 -18.87 -15.71 -24.08
C PRO A 67 -18.39 -14.31 -23.65
N ILE A 68 -19.27 -13.33 -23.84
CA ILE A 68 -19.06 -11.97 -23.34
C ILE A 68 -18.89 -12.04 -21.81
N ILE A 69 -17.93 -11.30 -21.27
CA ILE A 69 -17.73 -11.26 -19.82
C ILE A 69 -18.86 -10.45 -19.18
N ASP A 70 -19.47 -11.03 -18.15
CA ASP A 70 -20.48 -10.36 -17.35
C ASP A 70 -19.83 -9.37 -16.38
N VAL A 71 -20.38 -8.16 -16.27
CA VAL A 71 -19.98 -7.19 -15.26
C VAL A 71 -20.19 -7.74 -13.85
N ASP A 72 -21.23 -8.54 -13.60
CA ASP A 72 -21.46 -9.17 -12.29
C ASP A 72 -20.30 -10.10 -11.89
N MET A 73 -19.76 -10.82 -12.87
CA MET A 73 -18.59 -11.69 -12.69
C MET A 73 -17.33 -10.88 -12.39
N LEU A 74 -17.15 -9.73 -13.04
CA LEU A 74 -16.04 -8.81 -12.75
C LEU A 74 -16.16 -8.19 -11.37
N GLU A 75 -17.38 -7.86 -10.94
CA GLU A 75 -17.66 -7.36 -9.61
C GLU A 75 -17.33 -8.40 -8.53
N GLN A 76 -17.74 -9.65 -8.75
CA GLN A 76 -17.37 -10.78 -7.88
C GLN A 76 -15.86 -10.95 -7.79
N TRP A 77 -15.16 -10.98 -8.94
CA TRP A 77 -13.71 -11.11 -8.95
C TRP A 77 -12.99 -9.91 -8.32
N SER A 78 -13.56 -8.72 -8.41
CA SER A 78 -13.00 -7.55 -7.70
C SER A 78 -13.09 -7.74 -6.20
N LYS A 79 -14.22 -8.22 -5.69
CA LYS A 79 -14.38 -8.52 -4.25
C LYS A 79 -13.43 -9.62 -3.80
N GLU A 80 -13.25 -10.68 -4.60
CA GLU A 80 -12.24 -11.71 -4.34
C GLU A 80 -10.83 -11.12 -4.27
N LEU A 81 -10.49 -10.25 -5.22
CA LEU A 81 -9.18 -9.61 -5.29
C LEU A 81 -8.95 -8.65 -4.11
N GLU A 82 -9.98 -7.93 -3.69
CA GLU A 82 -9.95 -7.09 -2.48
C GLU A 82 -9.81 -7.95 -1.22
N GLN A 83 -10.45 -9.12 -1.15
CA GLN A 83 -10.30 -10.06 -0.03
C GLN A 83 -8.92 -10.75 -0.03
N SER A 84 -8.34 -11.06 -1.20
CA SER A 84 -7.00 -11.65 -1.29
C SER A 84 -5.90 -10.62 -1.04
N ASN A 85 -6.13 -9.36 -1.45
CA ASN A 85 -5.26 -8.23 -1.13
C ASN A 85 -5.64 -7.56 0.19
N ALA A 86 -6.68 -8.06 0.89
CA ALA A 86 -6.94 -7.68 2.26
C ALA A 86 -5.75 -8.18 3.05
N SER A 87 -4.77 -7.29 3.17
CA SER A 87 -3.82 -7.26 4.27
C SER A 87 -4.62 -7.61 5.52
N PRO A 88 -4.21 -8.60 6.32
CA PRO A 88 -5.06 -9.34 7.25
C PRO A 88 -5.75 -8.41 8.24
N ASN A 89 -6.91 -7.87 7.86
CA ASN A 89 -7.40 -6.58 8.36
C ASN A 89 -6.29 -5.49 8.42
N VAL A 90 -6.64 -4.25 8.08
CA VAL A 90 -6.14 -3.19 8.96
C VAL A 90 -6.83 -3.47 10.28
N ILE A 91 -6.20 -4.28 11.13
CA ILE A 91 -6.59 -4.37 12.53
C ILE A 91 -6.55 -2.91 12.96
N GLY A 92 -7.72 -2.30 13.22
CA GLY A 92 -7.74 -0.99 13.83
C GLY A 92 -6.83 -1.09 15.03
N TYR A 93 -5.69 -0.39 15.00
CA TYR A 93 -4.52 -0.57 15.88
C TYR A 93 -4.73 -1.67 16.93
N THR A 94 -4.29 -2.90 16.68
CA THR A 94 -4.32 -3.94 17.71
C THR A 94 -3.72 -3.33 18.96
N ARG A 95 -4.54 -3.19 20.00
CA ARG A 95 -4.11 -2.52 21.21
C ARG A 95 -2.93 -3.33 21.74
N ARG A 96 -1.74 -2.74 21.66
CA ARG A 96 -0.51 -3.33 22.20
C ARG A 96 -0.76 -3.66 23.66
N ASP A 97 -0.68 -4.94 23.98
CA ASP A 97 -0.88 -5.46 25.30
C ASP A 97 0.37 -5.26 26.17
N SER A 98 0.27 -5.61 27.45
CA SER A 98 1.40 -5.49 28.36
C SER A 98 2.57 -6.42 28.01
N ALA A 99 2.35 -7.50 27.26
CA ALA A 99 3.43 -8.37 26.80
C ALA A 99 4.31 -7.64 25.79
N TYR A 100 3.70 -7.04 24.77
CA TYR A 100 4.42 -6.24 23.78
C TYR A 100 5.31 -5.15 24.41
N TRP A 101 4.78 -4.38 25.37
CA TRP A 101 5.55 -3.31 26.02
C TRP A 101 6.71 -3.85 26.86
N ARG A 102 6.56 -5.03 27.48
CA ARG A 102 7.64 -5.69 28.23
C ARG A 102 8.78 -6.13 27.30
N ASP A 103 8.45 -6.68 26.14
CA ASP A 103 9.44 -7.21 25.19
C ASP A 103 10.37 -6.12 24.67
N ILE A 104 9.85 -4.91 24.46
CA ILE A 104 10.63 -3.77 23.95
C ILE A 104 11.20 -2.88 25.07
N ALA A 105 10.95 -3.17 26.34
CA ALA A 105 11.27 -2.26 27.46
C ALA A 105 12.77 -1.96 27.59
N PHE A 106 13.63 -2.90 27.18
CA PHE A 106 15.09 -2.82 27.30
C PHE A 106 15.81 -2.53 25.98
N GLY A 107 15.10 -1.87 25.05
CA GLY A 107 15.62 -1.51 23.73
C GLY A 107 15.40 -2.61 22.69
N VAL A 108 15.61 -2.24 21.43
CA VAL A 108 15.44 -3.13 20.26
C VAL A 108 16.63 -3.01 19.32
N SER A 109 16.68 -3.87 18.30
CA SER A 109 17.71 -3.87 17.27
C SER A 109 17.47 -2.77 16.22
N GLU A 110 18.49 -2.52 15.39
CA GLU A 110 18.56 -1.40 14.45
C GLU A 110 17.30 -1.18 13.59
N GLY A 111 16.68 -2.26 13.12
CA GLY A 111 15.56 -2.21 12.17
C GLY A 111 14.27 -1.62 12.76
N GLU A 112 14.07 -1.68 14.07
CA GLU A 112 12.79 -1.34 14.71
C GLU A 112 12.88 -0.19 15.72
N ARG A 113 14.08 0.33 15.99
CA ARG A 113 14.32 1.29 17.07
C ARG A 113 13.58 2.62 16.89
N ASN A 114 13.53 3.15 15.67
CA ASN A 114 12.90 4.44 15.38
C ASN A 114 11.35 4.38 15.43
N SER A 115 10.77 3.32 14.88
CA SER A 115 9.32 3.09 14.93
C SER A 115 8.85 2.78 16.36
N THR A 116 9.67 2.07 17.13
CA THR A 116 9.42 1.75 18.54
C THR A 116 9.56 3.00 19.42
N LEU A 117 10.57 3.84 19.20
CA LEU A 117 10.75 5.12 19.89
C LEU A 117 9.51 6.04 19.75
N ALA A 118 9.01 6.18 18.52
CA ALA A 118 7.80 6.94 18.25
C ALA A 118 6.57 6.35 18.95
N SER A 119 6.48 5.01 18.99
CA SER A 119 5.39 4.29 19.63
C SER A 119 5.38 4.46 21.15
N ILE A 120 6.56 4.34 21.80
CA ILE A 120 6.71 4.55 23.25
C ILE A 120 6.39 6.01 23.60
N THR A 121 6.90 6.96 22.83
CA THR A 121 6.64 8.39 23.04
C THR A 121 5.15 8.69 23.01
N GLY A 122 4.44 8.24 21.97
CA GLY A 122 3.01 8.45 21.85
C GLY A 122 2.19 7.69 22.92
N TYR A 123 2.65 6.52 23.35
CA TYR A 123 1.99 5.77 24.42
C TYR A 123 2.03 6.50 25.75
N LEU A 124 3.18 7.07 26.12
CA LEU A 124 3.35 7.81 27.38
C LEU A 124 2.57 9.13 27.38
N LEU A 125 2.61 9.89 26.27
CA LEU A 125 1.88 11.16 26.16
C LEU A 125 0.36 10.96 26.25
N ARG A 126 -0.18 9.93 25.59
CA ARG A 126 -1.62 9.57 25.68
C ARG A 126 -2.05 9.08 27.07
N ARG A 127 -1.11 8.85 27.98
CA ARG A 127 -1.34 8.54 29.41
C ARG A 127 -1.11 9.75 30.31
N TYR A 128 -1.00 10.95 29.73
CA TYR A 128 -0.82 12.22 30.43
C TYR A 128 0.47 12.29 31.27
N VAL A 129 1.51 11.54 30.87
CA VAL A 129 2.84 11.67 31.47
C VAL A 129 3.44 13.01 31.02
N ASP A 130 4.03 13.76 31.96
CA ASP A 130 4.65 15.05 31.68
C ASP A 130 5.65 14.98 30.50
N PRO A 131 5.59 15.89 29.51
CA PRO A 131 6.45 15.83 28.33
C PRO A 131 7.95 15.81 28.62
N ASN A 132 8.42 16.50 29.67
CA ASN A 132 9.85 16.50 30.02
C ASN A 132 10.25 15.14 30.60
N LEU A 133 9.39 14.55 31.43
CA LEU A 133 9.59 13.19 31.94
C LEU A 133 9.60 12.17 30.78
N VAL A 134 8.67 12.28 29.83
CA VAL A 134 8.64 11.43 28.63
C VAL A 134 9.95 11.56 27.86
N TYR A 135 10.43 12.79 27.63
CA TYR A 135 11.69 13.03 26.92
C TYR A 135 12.88 12.37 27.62
N GLY A 136 12.98 12.47 28.95
CA GLY A 136 14.01 11.80 29.73
C GLY A 136 13.96 10.28 29.61
N LEU A 137 12.77 9.69 29.73
CA LEU A 137 12.55 8.24 29.63
C LEU A 137 12.91 7.69 28.26
N VAL A 138 12.44 8.34 27.18
CA VAL A 138 12.72 7.86 25.82
C VAL A 138 14.17 8.08 25.40
N SER A 139 14.85 9.09 25.97
CA SER A 139 16.29 9.29 25.77
C SER A 139 17.12 8.20 26.46
N ALA A 140 16.74 7.81 27.67
CA ALA A 140 17.36 6.68 28.36
C ALA A 140 17.08 5.35 27.64
N TRP A 141 15.86 5.14 27.14
CA TRP A 141 15.52 3.95 26.35
C TRP A 141 16.29 3.87 25.02
N ALA A 142 16.47 5.02 24.35
CA ALA A 142 17.23 5.11 23.11
C ALA A 142 18.71 4.73 23.26
N SER A 143 19.29 4.92 24.45
CA SER A 143 20.70 4.59 24.72
C SER A 143 20.94 3.10 24.94
N VAL A 144 19.90 2.34 25.35
CA VAL A 144 19.99 0.87 25.53
C VAL A 144 19.70 0.08 24.25
N CYS A 145 19.25 0.74 23.18
CA CYS A 145 19.07 0.13 21.86
C CYS A 145 20.40 -0.32 21.23
N LYS A 146 20.35 -1.26 20.30
CA LYS A 146 21.53 -1.81 19.61
C LYS A 146 21.43 -1.63 18.09
N PRO A 147 22.13 -0.67 17.47
CA PRO A 147 23.00 0.34 18.09
C PRO A 147 22.20 1.47 18.78
N PRO A 148 22.82 2.23 19.71
CA PRO A 148 22.17 3.37 20.35
C PRO A 148 21.68 4.40 19.33
N ILE A 149 20.55 5.04 19.62
CA ILE A 149 20.02 6.13 18.77
C ILE A 149 20.70 7.44 19.16
N ASN A 150 21.06 8.26 18.17
CA ASN A 150 21.63 9.58 18.42
C ASN A 150 20.59 10.51 19.09
N GLN A 151 21.01 11.28 20.08
CA GLN A 151 20.13 12.21 20.80
C GLN A 151 19.45 13.24 19.88
N SER A 152 20.09 13.64 18.78
CA SER A 152 19.47 14.54 17.79
C SER A 152 18.26 13.90 17.10
N GLU A 153 18.36 12.61 16.78
CA GLU A 153 17.28 11.80 16.18
C GLU A 153 16.14 11.54 17.19
N VAL A 154 16.50 11.30 18.45
CA VAL A 154 15.52 11.21 19.56
C VAL A 154 14.73 12.50 19.70
N ASN A 155 15.42 13.66 19.74
CA ASN A 155 14.79 14.97 19.84
C ASN A 155 13.86 15.28 18.67
N ASN A 156 14.28 14.96 17.44
CA ASN A 156 13.46 15.16 16.25
C ASN A 156 12.18 14.30 16.29
N THR A 157 12.31 13.03 16.67
CA THR A 157 11.17 12.11 16.81
C THR A 157 10.22 12.58 17.89
N PHE A 158 10.75 12.93 19.07
CA PHE A 158 9.97 13.42 20.20
C PHE A 158 9.15 14.67 19.83
N LYS A 159 9.78 15.70 19.25
CA LYS A 159 9.09 16.92 18.81
C LYS A 159 7.99 16.66 17.79
N SER A 160 8.23 15.75 16.86
CA SER A 160 7.25 15.36 15.84
C SER A 160 6.01 14.72 16.46
N ILE A 161 6.20 13.83 17.43
CA ILE A 161 5.10 13.16 18.13
C ILE A 161 4.37 14.12 19.07
N LEU A 162 5.09 14.93 19.86
CA LEU A 162 4.51 15.93 20.75
C LEU A 162 3.61 16.91 19.99
N LYS A 163 4.04 17.38 18.81
CA LYS A 163 3.23 18.27 17.95
C LYS A 163 1.97 17.59 17.41
N LYS A 164 1.99 16.27 17.21
CA LYS A 164 0.80 15.52 16.77
C LYS A 164 -0.17 15.35 17.94
N ASP A 165 0.34 15.01 19.12
CA ASP A 165 -0.44 14.79 20.33
C ASP A 165 -1.16 16.07 20.81
N SER A 166 -0.47 17.22 20.72
CA SER A 166 -1.03 18.53 21.05
C SER A 166 -2.11 19.03 20.09
N LYS A 167 -2.27 18.41 18.91
CA LYS A 167 -3.32 18.74 17.93
C LYS A 167 -4.57 17.87 18.09
N SER A 168 -4.43 16.73 18.74
CA SER A 168 -5.51 15.76 18.97
C SER A 168 -6.13 15.86 20.37
N SER A 169 -5.55 16.68 21.25
CA SER A 169 -6.03 16.99 22.59
C SER A 169 -6.77 18.32 22.57
#